data_AF-A0A538J956-F1
#
_entry.id   AF-A0A538J956-F1
#
_cell.length_a   1.000
_cell.length_b   1.000
_cell.length_c   1.000
_cell.angle_alpha   90.00
_cell.angle_beta   90.00
_cell.angle_gamma   90.00
#
_symmetry.space_group_name_H-M   'P 1'
#
loop_
_entity.id
_entity.type
_entity.pdbx_description
1 polymer ?
#
loop_
_entity_poly.entity_id
_entity_poly.type
_entity_poly.pdbx_seq_one_letter_code
_entity_poly.pdbx_strand_id
1 'polypeptide(L)'
;MSGYGQQQQQEVAQAKGIRPPGPLRLEHAHLIEALELRAKGLSRLADALNQTKTSKDSSSAGTLLAQQAELLVASDVDWDFFFKDPTTEALQSQGITGVAVPDSNFLSNPDLASTRSLVSIWERLHGASTGGTPSGNHGDALVSVRAMPQGITLSTSQPTTIRASTDLAFEVTVEDSGCCQEVGVVVTVTIPEQPKPLILRQTINLINPGEQKTLTFKVTGQPPFGPKTDVKVLVAPVPGEAKTDNNSATYPVFFSIG
;
A
#
# COMPACT_ATOMS: atom_id res chain seq x y z
N MET A 1 -7.69 -12.61 13.59
CA MET A 1 -6.83 -11.61 14.27
C MET A 1 -6.16 -12.16 15.53
N SER A 2 -6.83 -13.00 16.33
CA SER A 2 -6.22 -13.68 17.50
C SER A 2 -4.94 -14.45 17.16
N GLY A 3 -4.90 -15.16 16.03
CA GLY A 3 -3.69 -15.89 15.59
C GLY A 3 -2.48 -15.00 15.30
N TYR A 4 -2.68 -13.80 14.74
CA TYR A 4 -1.57 -12.87 14.46
C TYR A 4 -1.01 -12.23 15.74
N GLY A 5 -1.88 -11.91 16.70
CA GLY A 5 -1.43 -11.44 18.02
C GLY A 5 -0.61 -12.50 18.76
N GLN A 6 -1.03 -13.77 18.71
CA GLN A 6 -0.27 -14.89 19.29
C GLN A 6 1.07 -15.12 18.60
N GLN A 7 1.12 -15.01 17.27
CA GLN A 7 2.38 -15.09 16.53
C GLN A 7 3.34 -13.97 16.97
N GLN A 8 2.87 -12.73 17.05
CA GLN A 8 3.70 -11.61 17.52
C GLN A 8 4.19 -11.80 18.96
N GLN A 9 3.37 -12.37 19.85
CA GLN A 9 3.81 -12.72 21.21
C GLN A 9 4.92 -13.78 21.22
N GLN A 10 4.89 -14.74 20.29
CA GLN A 10 5.97 -15.72 20.15
C GLN A 10 7.26 -15.06 19.65
N GLU A 11 7.18 -14.12 18.71
CA GLU A 11 8.33 -13.35 18.23
C GLU A 11 8.96 -12.52 19.36
N VAL A 12 8.15 -11.88 20.20
CA VAL A 12 8.64 -11.19 21.42
C VAL A 12 9.36 -12.17 22.36
N ALA A 13 8.79 -13.35 22.60
CA ALA A 13 9.39 -14.35 23.48
C ALA A 13 10.72 -14.88 22.93
N GLN A 14 10.81 -15.10 21.62
CA GLN A 14 12.04 -15.49 20.94
C GLN A 14 13.09 -14.38 21.03
N ALA A 15 12.72 -13.12 20.76
CA ALA A 15 13.61 -11.98 20.86
C ALA A 15 14.21 -11.82 22.26
N LYS A 16 13.40 -11.92 23.31
CA LYS A 16 13.85 -11.89 24.72
C LYS A 16 14.81 -13.04 25.09
N GLY A 17 14.79 -14.14 24.34
CA GLY A 17 15.71 -15.26 24.52
C GLY A 17 17.10 -15.03 23.89
N ILE A 18 17.24 -14.02 23.04
CA ILE A 18 18.50 -13.70 22.37
C ILE A 18 19.40 -12.94 23.34
N ARG A 19 20.69 -13.29 23.34
CA ARG A 19 21.72 -12.54 24.05
C ARG A 19 22.45 -11.65 23.05
N PRO A 20 22.13 -10.35 22.98
CA PRO A 20 22.78 -9.45 22.04
C PRO A 20 24.25 -9.21 22.45
N PRO A 21 25.14 -8.92 21.47
CA PRO A 21 26.46 -8.37 21.75
C PRO A 21 26.38 -7.13 22.66
N GLY A 22 27.41 -6.92 23.47
CA GLY A 22 27.44 -5.84 24.46
C GLY A 22 27.07 -4.45 23.90
N PRO A 23 27.62 -4.05 22.74
CA PRO A 23 27.30 -2.77 22.11
C PRO A 23 25.89 -2.66 21.50
N LEU A 24 25.16 -3.77 21.36
CA LEU A 24 23.82 -3.81 20.77
C LEU A 24 22.72 -4.04 21.82
N ARG A 25 23.04 -3.97 23.12
CA ARG A 25 22.06 -4.28 24.18
C ARG A 25 20.91 -3.28 24.21
N LEU A 26 21.17 -2.01 23.93
CA LEU A 26 20.15 -0.95 23.99
C LEU A 26 19.20 -1.08 22.79
N GLU A 27 19.77 -1.21 21.61
CA GLU A 27 19.06 -1.38 20.34
C GLU A 27 18.22 -2.66 20.37
N HIS A 28 18.76 -3.75 20.94
CA HIS A 28 17.99 -4.97 21.15
C HIS A 28 16.81 -4.80 22.11
N ALA A 29 16.93 -3.93 23.12
CA ALA A 29 15.80 -3.61 24.00
C ALA A 29 14.71 -2.86 23.21
N HIS A 30 15.07 -1.91 22.36
CA HIS A 30 14.12 -1.20 21.49
C HIS A 30 13.47 -2.13 20.45
N LEU A 31 14.22 -3.10 19.90
CA LEU A 31 13.62 -4.15 19.07
C LEU A 31 12.52 -4.91 19.82
N ILE A 32 12.74 -5.25 21.09
CA ILE A 32 11.74 -5.94 21.91
C ILE A 32 10.54 -5.01 22.17
N GLU A 33 10.76 -3.72 22.44
CA GLU A 33 9.70 -2.73 22.64
C GLU A 33 8.81 -2.59 21.39
N ALA A 34 9.40 -2.46 20.20
CA ALA A 34 8.68 -2.43 18.93
C ALA A 34 7.83 -3.68 18.72
N LEU A 35 8.38 -4.89 18.96
CA LEU A 35 7.61 -6.14 18.85
C LEU A 35 6.48 -6.23 19.89
N GLU A 36 6.69 -5.72 21.10
CA GLU A 36 5.64 -5.65 22.12
C GLU A 36 4.52 -4.68 21.73
N LEU A 37 4.85 -3.52 21.15
CA LEU A 37 3.88 -2.57 20.64
C LEU A 37 3.03 -3.20 19.52
N ARG A 38 3.64 -3.97 18.61
CA ARG A 38 2.91 -4.74 17.57
C ARG A 38 1.93 -5.74 18.18
N ALA A 39 2.41 -6.56 19.11
CA ALA A 39 1.58 -7.55 19.78
C ALA A 39 0.39 -6.91 20.53
N LYS A 40 0.65 -5.82 21.26
CA LYS A 40 -0.37 -5.07 22.00
C LYS A 40 -1.35 -4.37 21.06
N GLY A 41 -0.87 -3.73 19.99
CA GLY A 41 -1.70 -3.06 18.99
C GLY A 41 -2.66 -4.04 18.31
N LEU A 42 -2.16 -5.21 17.89
CA LEU A 42 -3.00 -6.27 17.31
C LEU A 42 -4.06 -6.80 18.28
N SER A 43 -3.68 -7.07 19.54
CA SER A 43 -4.64 -7.53 20.55
C SER A 43 -5.73 -6.49 20.80
N ARG A 44 -5.34 -5.23 20.99
CA ARG A 44 -6.26 -4.13 21.29
C ARG A 44 -7.18 -3.82 20.10
N LEU A 45 -6.68 -3.91 18.87
CA LEU A 45 -7.53 -3.80 17.68
C LEU A 45 -8.57 -4.91 17.61
N ALA A 46 -8.19 -6.15 17.92
CA ALA A 46 -9.14 -7.26 17.98
C ALA A 46 -10.22 -7.04 19.07
N ASP A 47 -9.81 -6.54 20.24
CA ASP A 47 -10.74 -6.21 21.33
C ASP A 47 -11.68 -5.07 20.95
N ALA A 48 -11.17 -4.00 20.34
CA ALA A 48 -11.95 -2.86 19.85
C ALA A 48 -12.95 -3.26 18.74
N LEU A 49 -12.56 -4.16 17.83
CA LEU A 49 -13.48 -4.71 16.83
C LEU A 49 -14.62 -5.51 17.48
N ASN A 50 -14.29 -6.32 18.49
CA ASN A 50 -15.32 -7.06 19.23
C ASN A 50 -16.25 -6.13 20.01
N GLN A 51 -15.70 -5.10 20.66
CA GLN A 51 -16.46 -4.10 21.43
C GLN A 51 -17.42 -3.31 20.54
N THR A 52 -16.98 -2.98 19.33
CA THR A 52 -17.77 -2.16 18.38
C THR A 52 -18.65 -3.00 17.47
N LYS A 53 -18.63 -4.34 17.57
CA LYS A 53 -19.36 -5.25 16.68
C LYS A 53 -20.86 -4.96 16.56
N THR A 54 -21.49 -4.39 17.60
CA THR A 54 -22.91 -4.04 17.61
C THR A 54 -23.18 -2.53 17.64
N SER A 55 -22.11 -1.72 17.51
CA SER A 55 -22.23 -0.27 17.42
C SER A 55 -23.05 0.11 16.20
N LYS A 56 -23.83 1.19 16.31
CA LYS A 56 -24.53 1.84 15.19
C LYS A 56 -23.87 3.15 14.76
N ASP A 57 -22.84 3.58 15.49
CA ASP A 57 -22.07 4.79 15.21
C ASP A 57 -20.71 4.35 14.67
N SER A 58 -20.55 4.50 13.35
CA SER A 58 -19.32 4.16 12.66
C SER A 58 -18.18 5.10 13.00
N SER A 59 -18.47 6.38 13.26
CA SER A 59 -17.47 7.38 13.64
C SER A 59 -16.85 7.02 14.99
N SER A 60 -17.68 6.78 16.01
CA SER A 60 -17.19 6.38 17.34
C SER A 60 -16.42 5.05 17.28
N ALA A 61 -16.89 4.09 16.48
CA ALA A 61 -16.22 2.80 16.32
C ALA A 61 -14.84 2.94 15.64
N GLY A 62 -14.78 3.68 14.54
CA GLY A 62 -13.54 3.94 13.81
C GLY A 62 -12.53 4.74 14.63
N THR A 63 -12.97 5.72 15.43
CA THR A 63 -12.09 6.44 16.36
C THR A 63 -11.49 5.50 17.41
N LEU A 64 -12.29 4.61 18.01
CA LEU A 64 -11.76 3.65 18.99
C LEU A 64 -10.70 2.74 18.36
N LEU A 65 -10.95 2.25 17.13
CA LEU A 65 -9.99 1.44 16.39
C LEU A 65 -8.70 2.22 16.10
N ALA A 66 -8.81 3.49 15.70
CA ALA A 66 -7.65 4.32 15.34
C ALA A 66 -6.72 4.53 16.53
N GLN A 67 -7.30 4.82 17.69
CA GLN A 67 -6.55 4.91 18.95
C GLN A 67 -5.79 3.62 19.28
N GLN A 68 -6.29 2.45 18.87
CA GLN A 68 -5.56 1.18 19.08
C GLN A 68 -4.51 0.94 17.99
N ALA A 69 -4.77 1.37 16.75
CA ALA A 69 -3.85 1.24 15.62
C ALA A 69 -2.63 2.17 15.72
N GLU A 70 -2.72 3.28 16.46
CA GLU A 70 -1.59 4.17 16.75
C GLU A 70 -0.40 3.43 17.38
N LEU A 71 -0.63 2.36 18.15
CA LEU A 71 0.45 1.52 18.69
C LEU A 71 1.25 0.81 17.60
N LEU A 72 0.62 0.47 16.47
CA LEU A 72 1.30 -0.14 15.33
C LEU A 72 2.18 0.89 14.61
N VAL A 73 1.67 2.11 14.43
CA VAL A 73 2.48 3.22 13.89
C VAL A 73 3.66 3.51 14.80
N ALA A 74 3.44 3.59 16.11
CA ALA A 74 4.50 3.78 17.09
C ALA A 74 5.55 2.66 17.04
N SER A 75 5.14 1.41 16.81
CA SER A 75 6.06 0.28 16.70
C SER A 75 7.00 0.38 15.49
N ASP A 76 6.52 0.94 14.38
CA ASP A 76 7.31 1.10 13.16
C ASP A 76 8.31 2.26 13.32
N VAL A 77 7.87 3.35 13.93
CA VAL A 77 8.76 4.46 14.32
C VAL A 77 9.85 4.00 15.29
N ASP A 78 9.49 3.18 16.28
CA ASP A 78 10.44 2.64 17.26
C ASP A 78 11.46 1.70 16.62
N TRP A 79 11.00 0.83 15.72
CA TRP A 79 11.87 -0.06 14.95
C TRP A 79 12.89 0.72 14.11
N ASP A 80 12.45 1.70 13.34
CA ASP A 80 13.34 2.46 12.46
C ASP A 80 14.30 3.35 13.26
N PHE A 81 13.78 4.14 14.19
CA PHE A 81 14.54 5.20 14.85
C PHE A 81 15.43 4.70 15.99
N PHE A 82 14.97 3.74 16.78
CA PHE A 82 15.68 3.30 18.00
C PHE A 82 16.38 1.95 17.85
N PHE A 83 15.97 1.11 16.90
CA PHE A 83 16.66 -0.15 16.61
C PHE A 83 17.51 -0.07 15.34
N LYS A 84 16.91 0.17 14.18
CA LYS A 84 17.54 -0.05 12.88
C LYS A 84 18.70 0.91 12.60
N ASP A 85 18.44 2.21 12.72
CA ASP A 85 19.46 3.24 12.46
C ASP A 85 20.60 3.16 13.49
N PRO A 86 20.35 3.11 14.82
CA PRO A 86 21.41 3.00 15.81
C PRO A 86 22.19 1.68 15.72
N THR A 87 21.54 0.55 15.39
CA THR A 87 22.25 -0.73 15.16
C THR A 87 23.20 -0.61 13.98
N THR A 88 22.75 0.04 12.90
CA THR A 88 23.59 0.26 11.71
C THR A 88 24.82 1.10 12.05
N GLU A 89 24.64 2.19 12.81
CA GLU A 89 25.75 3.02 13.30
C GLU A 89 26.70 2.25 14.21
N ALA A 90 26.17 1.45 15.15
CA ALA A 90 26.96 0.63 16.07
C ALA A 90 27.82 -0.40 15.33
N LEU A 91 27.26 -1.07 14.30
CA LEU A 91 28.00 -2.01 13.45
C LEU A 91 29.10 -1.31 12.65
N GLN A 92 28.80 -0.16 12.06
CA GLN A 92 29.78 0.64 11.31
C GLN A 92 30.92 1.13 12.20
N SER A 93 30.63 1.61 13.41
CA SER A 93 31.64 2.07 14.37
C SER A 93 32.61 0.96 14.80
N GLN A 94 32.18 -0.29 14.72
CA GLN A 94 33.00 -1.48 15.01
C GLN A 94 33.68 -2.06 13.77
N GLY A 95 33.55 -1.42 12.61
CA GLY A 95 34.11 -1.90 11.34
C GLY A 95 33.45 -3.19 10.84
N ILE A 96 32.25 -3.52 11.32
CA ILE A 96 31.49 -4.69 10.86
C ILE A 96 30.83 -4.31 9.55
N THR A 97 31.26 -4.94 8.46
CA THR A 97 30.72 -4.74 7.11
C THR A 97 30.04 -6.02 6.62
N GLY A 98 29.13 -5.89 5.65
CA GLY A 98 28.43 -7.04 5.04
C GLY A 98 27.24 -7.59 5.84
N VAL A 99 26.86 -6.95 6.96
CA VAL A 99 25.64 -7.27 7.71
C VAL A 99 24.62 -6.16 7.50
N ALA A 100 23.47 -6.50 6.91
CA ALA A 100 22.35 -5.58 6.78
C ALA A 100 21.42 -5.74 7.99
N VAL A 101 21.11 -4.63 8.66
CA VAL A 101 20.07 -4.61 9.70
C VAL A 101 18.71 -4.73 9.02
N PRO A 102 17.84 -5.66 9.46
CA PRO A 102 16.59 -5.93 8.77
C PRO A 102 15.63 -4.73 8.87
N ASP A 103 14.99 -4.43 7.74
CA ASP A 103 13.84 -3.54 7.71
C ASP A 103 12.58 -4.26 8.19
N SER A 104 11.72 -3.58 8.95
CA SER A 104 10.47 -4.17 9.43
C SER A 104 9.45 -3.08 9.69
N ASN A 105 8.47 -2.99 8.80
CA ASN A 105 7.30 -2.12 8.92
C ASN A 105 6.05 -2.98 9.02
N PHE A 106 5.28 -2.81 10.10
CA PHE A 106 4.01 -3.48 10.32
C PHE A 106 2.92 -2.89 9.43
N LEU A 107 2.89 -1.57 9.30
CA LEU A 107 2.00 -0.84 8.40
C LEU A 107 2.76 -0.42 7.15
N SER A 108 2.23 -0.75 5.98
CA SER A 108 2.77 -0.28 4.71
C SER A 108 2.55 1.23 4.49
N ASN A 109 1.59 1.83 5.21
CA ASN A 109 1.35 3.26 5.26
C ASN A 109 0.73 3.61 6.63
N PRO A 110 1.29 4.56 7.41
CA PRO A 110 0.72 4.99 8.68
C PRO A 110 -0.72 5.55 8.57
N ASP A 111 -1.13 6.09 7.41
CA ASP A 111 -2.50 6.56 7.19
C ASP A 111 -3.54 5.44 7.34
N LEU A 112 -3.15 4.17 7.21
CA LEU A 112 -4.03 3.04 7.47
C LEU A 112 -4.53 2.98 8.92
N ALA A 113 -3.80 3.59 9.86
CA ALA A 113 -4.21 3.73 11.26
C ALA A 113 -5.11 4.95 11.51
N SER A 114 -5.36 5.80 10.51
CA SER A 114 -6.18 7.01 10.69
C SER A 114 -7.63 6.66 11.05
N THR A 115 -8.30 7.57 11.75
CA THR A 115 -9.74 7.43 12.06
C THR A 115 -10.55 7.20 10.80
N ARG A 116 -10.30 7.97 9.73
CA ARG A 116 -11.03 7.82 8.47
C ARG A 116 -10.87 6.42 7.89
N SER A 117 -9.64 5.91 7.84
CA SER A 117 -9.31 4.55 7.38
C SER A 117 -10.06 3.47 8.14
N LEU A 118 -10.09 3.60 9.48
CA LEU A 118 -10.69 2.58 10.31
C LEU A 118 -12.21 2.72 10.43
N VAL A 119 -12.79 3.89 10.19
CA VAL A 119 -14.24 4.03 9.94
C VAL A 119 -14.60 3.22 8.70
N SER A 120 -13.92 3.43 7.56
CA SER A 120 -14.19 2.72 6.31
C SER A 120 -14.02 1.20 6.44
N ILE A 121 -12.95 0.75 7.12
CA ILE A 121 -12.72 -0.67 7.38
C ILE A 121 -13.80 -1.24 8.30
N TRP A 122 -14.17 -0.53 9.37
CA TRP A 122 -15.21 -0.97 10.30
C TRP A 122 -16.56 -1.09 9.60
N GLU A 123 -16.97 -0.09 8.82
CA GLU A 123 -18.23 -0.11 8.07
C GLU A 123 -18.29 -1.29 7.11
N ARG A 124 -17.19 -1.60 6.43
CA ARG A 124 -17.08 -2.77 5.54
C ARG A 124 -17.23 -4.08 6.30
N LEU A 125 -16.54 -4.24 7.43
CA LEU A 125 -16.62 -5.45 8.26
C LEU A 125 -18.01 -5.61 8.90
N HIS A 126 -18.59 -4.51 9.35
CA HIS A 126 -19.91 -4.47 9.97
C HIS A 126 -20.99 -4.79 8.93
N GLY A 127 -20.97 -4.10 7.79
CA GLY A 127 -21.86 -4.35 6.65
C GLY A 127 -21.77 -5.78 6.13
N ALA A 128 -20.55 -6.32 5.94
CA ALA A 128 -20.35 -7.72 5.55
C ALA A 128 -20.92 -8.71 6.59
N SER A 129 -20.82 -8.39 7.88
CA SER A 129 -21.35 -9.23 8.97
C SER A 129 -22.88 -9.17 9.11
N THR A 130 -23.52 -8.09 8.63
CA THR A 130 -24.97 -7.91 8.67
C THR A 130 -25.65 -8.12 7.31
N GLY A 131 -24.92 -8.54 6.28
CA GLY A 131 -25.43 -8.70 4.92
C GLY A 131 -25.79 -7.37 4.23
N GLY A 132 -25.21 -6.26 4.68
CA GLY A 132 -25.41 -4.93 4.13
C GLY A 132 -24.68 -4.75 2.79
N THR A 133 -25.37 -4.14 1.83
CA THR A 133 -24.78 -3.58 0.62
C THR A 133 -23.92 -2.36 0.98
N PRO A 134 -22.73 -2.15 0.38
CA PRO A 134 -22.00 -0.90 0.52
C PRO A 134 -22.94 0.30 0.29
N SER A 135 -22.95 1.24 1.22
CA SER A 135 -23.79 2.44 1.16
C SER A 135 -22.93 3.66 0.87
N GLY A 136 -23.38 4.52 -0.05
CA GLY A 136 -22.60 5.67 -0.51
C GLY A 136 -22.17 5.50 -1.96
N ASN A 137 -21.77 6.60 -2.60
CA ASN A 137 -21.21 6.56 -3.94
C ASN A 137 -19.74 6.20 -3.84
N HIS A 138 -19.40 4.94 -4.08
CA HIS A 138 -18.02 4.48 -4.24
C HIS A 138 -17.58 4.66 -5.69
N GLY A 139 -16.30 4.97 -5.91
CA GLY A 139 -15.72 4.82 -7.25
C GLY A 139 -14.37 5.47 -7.45
N ASP A 140 -13.54 4.83 -8.27
CA ASP A 140 -12.23 5.30 -8.66
C ASP A 140 -12.23 5.70 -10.14
N ALA A 141 -11.52 6.77 -10.49
CA ALA A 141 -11.40 7.24 -11.86
C ALA A 141 -9.94 7.24 -12.30
N LEU A 142 -9.70 6.73 -13.52
CA LEU A 142 -8.44 6.95 -14.20
C LEU A 142 -8.38 8.39 -14.71
N VAL A 143 -7.49 9.20 -14.16
CA VAL A 143 -7.36 10.63 -14.49
C VAL A 143 -6.43 10.82 -15.69
N SER A 144 -5.21 10.26 -15.62
CA SER A 144 -4.21 10.44 -16.67
C SER A 144 -3.16 9.34 -16.68
N VAL A 145 -2.51 9.16 -17.84
CA VAL A 145 -1.36 8.29 -17.99
C VAL A 145 -0.26 9.06 -18.71
N ARG A 146 0.96 9.05 -18.17
CA ARG A 146 2.14 9.68 -18.76
C ARG A 146 3.26 8.69 -19.01
N ALA A 147 3.92 8.81 -20.16
CA ALA A 147 5.12 8.03 -20.49
C ALA A 147 6.39 8.79 -20.07
N MET A 148 7.20 8.14 -19.23
CA MET A 148 8.47 8.63 -18.72
C MET A 148 9.64 7.95 -19.43
N PRO A 149 10.81 8.62 -19.58
CA PRO A 149 11.15 9.93 -19.02
C PRO A 149 10.67 11.13 -19.85
N GLN A 150 10.00 10.90 -21.00
CA GLN A 150 9.61 11.99 -21.89
C GLN A 150 8.55 12.93 -21.31
N GLY A 151 7.80 12.51 -20.27
CA GLY A 151 6.75 13.30 -19.64
C GLY A 151 5.51 13.50 -20.52
N ILE A 152 5.31 12.64 -21.53
CA ILE A 152 4.22 12.80 -22.51
C ILE A 152 2.94 12.19 -21.95
N THR A 153 1.86 12.98 -21.88
CA THR A 153 0.53 12.45 -21.54
C THR A 153 -0.05 11.69 -22.72
N LEU A 154 -0.50 10.46 -22.48
CA LEU A 154 -1.06 9.61 -23.51
C LEU A 154 -2.49 10.04 -23.86
N SER A 155 -2.85 9.91 -25.14
CA SER A 155 -4.20 10.16 -25.64
C SER A 155 -4.91 8.85 -25.94
N THR A 156 -6.21 8.76 -25.62
CA THR A 156 -7.07 7.64 -26.00
C THR A 156 -7.57 7.76 -27.44
N SER A 157 -7.48 8.94 -28.05
CA SER A 157 -8.01 9.24 -29.39
C SER A 157 -6.94 9.36 -30.47
N GLN A 158 -5.69 9.67 -30.10
CA GLN A 158 -4.58 9.89 -31.02
C GLN A 158 -3.36 9.05 -30.63
N PRO A 159 -2.74 8.32 -31.58
CA PRO A 159 -1.54 7.57 -31.30
C PRO A 159 -0.41 8.46 -30.78
N THR A 160 0.24 8.03 -29.69
CA THR A 160 1.39 8.74 -29.11
C THR A 160 2.69 8.01 -29.41
N THR A 161 3.69 8.69 -29.95
CA THR A 161 5.02 8.10 -30.16
C THR A 161 5.86 8.21 -28.90
N ILE A 162 6.27 7.07 -28.36
CA ILE A 162 7.10 6.96 -27.16
C ILE A 162 8.47 6.43 -27.57
N ARG A 163 9.52 7.16 -27.19
CA ARG A 163 10.90 6.69 -27.32
C ARG A 163 11.14 5.64 -26.25
N ALA A 164 11.41 4.42 -26.66
CA ALA A 164 11.76 3.37 -25.71
C ALA A 164 13.14 3.64 -25.10
N SER A 165 13.25 3.40 -23.80
CA SER A 165 14.51 3.41 -23.06
C SER A 165 14.45 2.36 -21.94
N THR A 166 15.59 2.09 -21.31
CA THR A 166 15.65 1.22 -20.12
C THR A 166 14.93 1.80 -18.90
N ASP A 167 14.68 3.12 -18.91
CA ASP A 167 13.97 3.85 -17.85
C ASP A 167 12.51 4.10 -18.19
N LEU A 168 11.99 3.45 -19.25
CA LEU A 168 10.60 3.60 -19.66
C LEU A 168 9.67 3.22 -18.50
N ALA A 169 8.80 4.15 -18.14
CA ALA A 169 7.78 3.93 -17.13
C ALA A 169 6.47 4.62 -17.51
N PHE A 170 5.36 4.10 -16.99
CA PHE A 170 4.06 4.74 -17.05
C PHE A 170 3.69 5.30 -15.68
N GLU A 171 3.49 6.60 -15.60
CA GLU A 171 2.87 7.25 -14.45
C GLU A 171 1.36 7.26 -14.66
N VAL A 172 0.63 6.60 -13.76
CA VAL A 172 -0.82 6.47 -13.80
C VAL A 172 -1.41 7.24 -12.63
N THR A 173 -2.21 8.27 -12.92
CA THR A 173 -2.92 9.05 -11.91
C THR A 173 -4.35 8.51 -11.77
N VAL A 174 -4.72 8.15 -10.54
CA VAL A 174 -6.05 7.69 -10.15
C VAL A 174 -6.63 8.67 -9.15
N GLU A 175 -7.94 8.93 -9.24
CA GLU A 175 -8.71 9.73 -8.30
C GLU A 175 -9.77 8.86 -7.63
N ASP A 176 -9.99 9.02 -6.33
CA ASP A 176 -11.23 8.56 -5.72
C ASP A 176 -12.34 9.54 -6.09
N SER A 177 -13.14 9.16 -7.07
CA SER A 177 -14.26 9.94 -7.59
C SER A 177 -15.55 9.77 -6.77
N GLY A 178 -15.50 8.93 -5.74
CA GLY A 178 -16.60 8.67 -4.81
C GLY A 178 -16.66 9.67 -3.67
N CYS A 179 -17.59 9.42 -2.75
CA CYS A 179 -17.69 10.13 -1.46
C CYS A 179 -17.05 9.36 -0.31
N CYS A 180 -16.58 8.14 -0.55
CA CYS A 180 -16.11 7.19 0.44
C CYS A 180 -14.66 6.84 0.13
N GLN A 181 -13.81 6.81 1.16
CA GLN A 181 -12.42 6.45 1.00
C GLN A 181 -12.27 5.00 0.54
N GLU A 182 -11.39 4.78 -0.43
CA GLU A 182 -11.07 3.47 -0.95
C GLU A 182 -9.74 2.91 -0.46
N VAL A 183 -9.70 1.59 -0.28
CA VAL A 183 -8.52 0.86 0.21
C VAL A 183 -8.22 -0.34 -0.67
N GLY A 184 -6.94 -0.59 -0.92
CA GLY A 184 -6.47 -1.71 -1.73
C GLY A 184 -6.86 -1.61 -3.20
N VAL A 185 -6.93 -0.39 -3.76
CA VAL A 185 -7.27 -0.15 -5.16
C VAL A 185 -6.16 -0.67 -6.06
N VAL A 186 -6.46 -1.71 -6.84
CA VAL A 186 -5.47 -2.37 -7.71
C VAL A 186 -5.44 -1.68 -9.06
N VAL A 187 -4.25 -1.26 -9.49
CA VAL A 187 -4.03 -0.64 -10.80
C VAL A 187 -3.13 -1.54 -11.63
N THR A 188 -3.56 -1.80 -12.87
CA THR A 188 -2.87 -2.70 -13.80
C THR A 188 -2.60 -1.98 -15.11
N VAL A 189 -1.34 -1.99 -15.55
CA VAL A 189 -0.91 -1.59 -16.88
C VAL A 189 -0.59 -2.84 -17.68
N THR A 190 -1.23 -3.00 -18.84
CA THR A 190 -1.01 -4.12 -19.76
C THR A 190 -0.49 -3.59 -21.07
N ILE A 191 0.69 -4.07 -21.48
CA ILE A 191 1.31 -3.76 -22.77
C ILE A 191 1.22 -5.06 -23.59
N PRO A 192 0.38 -5.11 -24.63
CA PRO A 192 0.32 -6.27 -25.52
C PRO A 192 1.69 -6.51 -26.16
N GLU A 193 2.20 -7.72 -26.04
CA GLU A 193 3.48 -8.14 -26.64
C GLU A 193 3.38 -9.64 -27.00
N GLN A 194 4.19 -10.09 -27.95
CA GLN A 194 4.31 -11.48 -28.35
C GLN A 194 5.59 -12.08 -27.76
N PRO A 195 5.56 -13.30 -27.17
CA PRO A 195 4.43 -14.24 -27.13
C PRO A 195 3.45 -14.02 -25.96
N LYS A 196 3.80 -13.15 -24.99
CA LYS A 196 2.98 -12.87 -23.80
C LYS A 196 2.96 -11.37 -23.50
N PRO A 197 1.81 -10.82 -23.08
CA PRO A 197 1.72 -9.42 -22.69
C PRO A 197 2.54 -9.14 -21.43
N LEU A 198 3.11 -7.93 -21.36
CA LEU A 198 3.71 -7.42 -20.15
C LEU A 198 2.62 -6.83 -19.25
N ILE A 199 2.45 -7.41 -18.06
CA ILE A 199 1.44 -7.01 -17.08
C ILE A 199 2.15 -6.45 -15.85
N LEU A 200 1.94 -5.17 -15.58
CA LEU A 200 2.50 -4.46 -14.43
C LEU A 200 1.36 -4.14 -13.48
N ARG A 201 1.48 -4.54 -12.22
CA ARG A 201 0.43 -4.39 -11.20
C ARG A 201 0.99 -3.70 -9.97
N GLN A 202 0.27 -2.70 -9.48
CA GLN A 202 0.53 -2.01 -8.22
C GLN A 202 -0.79 -1.77 -7.50
N THR A 203 -0.72 -1.47 -6.21
CA THR A 203 -1.90 -1.25 -5.37
C THR A 203 -1.76 0.09 -4.68
N ILE A 204 -2.80 0.90 -4.77
CA ILE A 204 -2.97 2.08 -3.92
C ILE A 204 -3.55 1.57 -2.60
N ASN A 205 -2.76 1.62 -1.54
CA ASN A 205 -3.19 1.10 -0.24
C ASN A 205 -4.43 1.81 0.29
N LEU A 206 -4.52 3.12 0.03
CA LEU A 206 -5.57 4.00 0.49
C LEU A 206 -5.63 5.23 -0.40
N ILE A 207 -6.83 5.68 -0.75
CA ILE A 207 -7.09 6.94 -1.45
C ILE A 207 -8.35 7.58 -0.85
N ASN A 208 -8.28 8.86 -0.52
CA ASN A 208 -9.40 9.59 0.09
C ASN A 208 -10.32 10.23 -0.95
N PRO A 209 -11.59 10.55 -0.62
CA PRO A 209 -12.51 11.19 -1.55
C PRO A 209 -11.92 12.46 -2.17
N GLY A 210 -11.89 12.53 -3.50
CA GLY A 210 -11.32 13.62 -4.30
C GLY A 210 -9.78 13.70 -4.28
N GLU A 211 -9.08 12.79 -3.59
CA GLU A 211 -7.62 12.70 -3.63
C GLU A 211 -7.18 12.05 -4.93
N GLN A 212 -6.09 12.55 -5.50
CA GLN A 212 -5.41 11.92 -6.62
C GLN A 212 -4.09 11.30 -6.17
N LYS A 213 -3.83 10.06 -6.59
CA LYS A 213 -2.55 9.38 -6.39
C LYS A 213 -1.95 8.94 -7.71
N THR A 214 -0.64 9.13 -7.84
CA THR A 214 0.12 8.74 -9.02
C THR A 214 1.01 7.54 -8.69
N LEU A 215 0.87 6.48 -9.48
CA LEU A 215 1.68 5.27 -9.40
C LEU A 215 2.65 5.21 -10.57
N THR A 216 3.90 4.80 -10.33
CA THR A 216 4.93 4.68 -11.37
C THR A 216 5.20 3.22 -11.69
N PHE A 217 4.85 2.79 -12.90
CA PHE A 217 5.03 1.44 -13.42
C PHE A 217 6.26 1.37 -14.32
N LYS A 218 7.39 0.89 -13.79
CA LYS A 218 8.60 0.64 -14.59
C LYS A 218 8.40 -0.52 -15.54
N VAL A 219 8.73 -0.33 -16.81
CA VAL A 219 8.67 -1.36 -17.85
C VAL A 219 9.95 -2.18 -17.78
N THR A 220 9.86 -3.42 -17.33
CA THR A 220 11.03 -4.32 -17.13
C THR A 220 11.34 -5.22 -18.34
N GLY A 221 10.56 -5.11 -19.43
CA GLY A 221 10.73 -5.84 -20.68
C GLY A 221 10.97 -4.91 -21.87
N GLN A 222 11.27 -5.48 -23.05
CA GLN A 222 11.38 -4.69 -24.28
C GLN A 222 10.00 -4.50 -24.90
N PRO A 223 9.46 -3.28 -25.00
CA PRO A 223 8.17 -3.07 -25.63
C PRO A 223 8.23 -3.40 -27.13
N PRO A 224 7.11 -3.76 -27.76
CA PRO A 224 7.06 -4.07 -29.19
C PRO A 224 7.36 -2.84 -30.05
N PHE A 225 8.47 -2.86 -30.79
CA PHE A 225 8.93 -1.75 -31.64
C PHE A 225 8.29 -1.74 -33.02
N GLY A 226 7.76 -0.60 -33.45
CA GLY A 226 7.24 -0.40 -34.79
C GLY A 226 5.72 -0.46 -34.92
N PRO A 227 5.01 -1.56 -34.56
CA PRO A 227 3.57 -1.60 -34.73
C PRO A 227 2.88 -0.72 -33.69
N LYS A 228 1.68 -0.26 -34.07
CA LYS A 228 0.75 0.38 -33.14
C LYS A 228 0.42 -0.63 -32.03
N THR A 229 0.64 -0.22 -30.78
CA THR A 229 0.38 -1.03 -29.59
C THR A 229 -0.66 -0.33 -28.73
N ASP A 230 -1.68 -1.06 -28.30
CA ASP A 230 -2.77 -0.53 -27.49
C ASP A 230 -2.48 -0.82 -26.01
N VAL A 231 -1.81 0.11 -25.33
CA VAL A 231 -1.52 0.00 -23.89
C VAL A 231 -2.82 0.15 -23.11
N LYS A 232 -3.18 -0.85 -22.32
CA LYS A 232 -4.41 -0.85 -21.53
C LYS A 232 -4.09 -0.55 -20.08
N VAL A 233 -4.79 0.41 -19.49
CA VAL A 233 -4.74 0.71 -18.07
C VAL A 233 -6.10 0.41 -17.46
N LEU A 234 -6.09 -0.25 -16.32
CA LEU A 234 -7.28 -0.64 -15.57
C LEU A 234 -7.07 -0.36 -14.09
N VAL A 235 -7.96 0.41 -13.51
CA VAL A 235 -8.21 0.50 -12.07
C VAL A 235 -9.29 -0.54 -11.75
N ALA A 236 -8.99 -1.50 -10.89
CA ALA A 236 -9.93 -2.54 -10.53
C ALA A 236 -11.12 -1.93 -9.77
N PRO A 237 -12.37 -2.30 -10.10
CA PRO A 237 -13.51 -1.74 -9.40
C PRO A 237 -13.49 -2.03 -7.91
N VAL A 238 -13.95 -1.06 -7.12
CA VAL A 238 -14.08 -1.20 -5.66
C VAL A 238 -15.47 -1.70 -5.27
N PRO A 239 -15.63 -2.38 -4.12
CA PRO A 239 -16.93 -2.86 -3.69
C PRO A 239 -17.94 -1.72 -3.53
N GLY A 240 -19.07 -1.79 -4.25
CA GLY A 240 -20.11 -0.78 -4.21
C GLY A 240 -20.01 0.28 -5.32
N GLU A 241 -18.98 0.23 -6.14
CA GLU A 241 -18.83 1.12 -7.29
C GLU A 241 -19.84 0.79 -8.39
N ALA A 242 -20.71 1.77 -8.68
CA ALA A 242 -21.73 1.63 -9.71
C ALA A 242 -21.22 2.03 -11.10
N LYS A 243 -20.28 2.99 -11.15
CA LYS A 243 -19.74 3.55 -12.38
C LYS A 243 -18.31 3.07 -12.56
N THR A 244 -18.09 2.16 -13.49
CA THR A 244 -16.76 1.55 -13.74
C THR A 244 -16.21 1.86 -15.13
N ASP A 245 -16.92 2.67 -15.93
CA ASP A 245 -16.54 3.02 -17.30
C ASP A 245 -15.36 4.00 -17.36
N ASN A 246 -15.17 4.77 -16.29
CA ASN A 246 -14.05 5.69 -16.05
C ASN A 246 -12.81 5.00 -15.45
N ASN A 247 -12.85 3.69 -15.17
CA ASN A 247 -11.76 2.98 -14.49
C ASN A 247 -10.74 2.43 -15.47
N SER A 248 -11.03 2.47 -16.77
CA SER A 248 -10.14 1.89 -17.77
C SER A 248 -10.01 2.75 -19.00
N ALA A 249 -8.82 2.72 -19.60
CA ALA A 249 -8.56 3.36 -20.87
C ALA A 249 -7.57 2.52 -21.69
N THR A 250 -7.67 2.68 -23.01
CA THR A 250 -6.74 2.11 -23.97
C THR A 250 -6.05 3.24 -24.71
N TYR A 251 -4.72 3.22 -24.69
CA TYR A 251 -3.86 4.23 -25.26
C TYR A 251 -3.13 3.67 -26.47
N PRO A 252 -3.48 4.09 -27.70
CA PRO A 252 -2.71 3.76 -28.87
C PRO A 252 -1.32 4.41 -28.81
N VAL A 253 -0.26 3.63 -28.89
CA VAL A 253 1.12 4.13 -28.86
C VAL A 253 1.98 3.49 -29.95
N PHE A 254 3.03 4.20 -30.34
CA PHE A 254 4.13 3.66 -31.14
C PHE A 254 5.39 3.69 -30.32
N PHE A 255 6.03 2.54 -30.10
CA PHE A 255 7.36 2.49 -29.52
C PHE A 255 8.40 2.67 -30.63
N SER A 256 9.14 3.76 -30.57
CA SER A 256 10.24 4.05 -31.48
C SER A 256 11.58 3.85 -30.79
N ILE A 257 12.55 3.38 -31.56
CA ILE A 257 13.96 3.46 -31.17
C ILE A 257 14.36 4.93 -31.32
N GLY A 258 15.02 5.47 -30.30
CA GLY A 258 15.51 6.86 -30.29
C GLY A 258 16.68 7.09 -31.23
#